data_AF-A0A7J4PII2-F1
#
_entry.id   AF-A0A7J4PII2-F1
#
_cell.length_a   1.000
_cell.length_b   1.000
_cell.length_c   1.000
_cell.angle_alpha   90.00
_cell.angle_beta   90.00
_cell.angle_gamma   90.00
#
_symmetry.space_group_name_H-M   'P 1'
#
loop_
_entity.id
_entity.type
_entity.pdbx_description
1 polymer ?
#
loop_
_entity_poly.entity_id
_entity_poly.type
_entity_poly.pdbx_seq_one_letter_code
_entity_poly.pdbx_strand_id
1 'polypeptide(L)' 'MTGDREKEMDKKREQIADNIIDEMTMDGASQADINNQKQTNKKHLGHEGEADI' A
#
# COMPACT_ATOMS: atom_id res chain seq x y z
N MET A 1 0.80 -27.52 -0.79
CA MET A 1 0.00 -26.47 -1.46
C MET A 1 -0.05 -25.20 -0.59
N THR A 2 1.10 -24.65 -0.19
CA THR A 2 1.18 -23.47 0.70
C THR A 2 1.46 -22.18 -0.06
N GLY A 3 2.06 -22.27 -1.25
CA GLY A 3 2.48 -21.09 -2.03
C GLY A 3 1.33 -20.27 -2.64
N ASP A 4 0.17 -20.88 -2.91
CA ASP A 4 -0.95 -20.14 -3.51
C ASP A 4 -1.61 -19.21 -2.50
N ARG A 5 -1.71 -19.65 -1.23
CA ARG A 5 -2.27 -18.84 -0.14
C ARG A 5 -1.36 -17.67 0.23
N GLU A 6 -0.04 -17.87 0.22
CA GLU A 6 0.92 -16.79 0.48
C GLU A 6 0.85 -15.71 -0.62
N LYS A 7 0.76 -16.12 -1.89
CA LYS A 7 0.57 -15.19 -3.02
C LYS A 7 -0.74 -14.40 -2.93
N GLU A 8 -1.83 -15.04 -2.54
CA GLU A 8 -3.11 -14.35 -2.33
C GLU A 8 -3.03 -13.33 -1.19
N MET A 9 -2.40 -13.70 -0.07
CA MET A 9 -2.20 -12.80 1.05
C MET A 9 -1.26 -11.64 0.71
N ASP A 10 -0.26 -11.89 -0.15
CA ASP A 10 0.64 -10.86 -0.63
C ASP A 10 -0.09 -9.82 -1.49
N LYS A 11 -0.88 -10.26 -2.47
CA LYS A 11 -1.74 -9.37 -3.28
C LYS A 11 -2.71 -8.55 -2.45
N LYS A 12 -3.26 -9.13 -1.38
CA LYS A 12 -4.13 -8.37 -0.46
C LYS A 12 -3.37 -7.27 0.27
N ARG A 13 -2.11 -7.52 0.65
CA ARG A 13 -1.28 -6.51 1.31
C ARG A 13 -0.88 -5.38 0.35
N GLU A 14 -0.60 -5.73 -0.90
CA GLU A 14 -0.39 -4.77 -2.00
C GLU A 14 -1.62 -3.89 -2.19
N GLN A 15 -2.81 -4.47 -2.41
CA GLN A 15 -4.05 -3.72 -2.57
C GLN A 15 -4.40 -2.82 -1.38
N ILE A 16 -4.11 -3.25 -0.15
CA ILE A 16 -4.31 -2.40 1.03
C ILE A 16 -3.36 -1.20 0.99
N ALA A 17 -2.09 -1.41 0.63
CA ALA A 17 -1.12 -0.33 0.52
C ALA A 17 -1.51 0.67 -0.57
N ASP A 18 -1.95 0.20 -1.74
CA ASP A 18 -2.41 1.03 -2.85
C ASP A 18 -3.63 1.86 -2.45
N ASN A 19 -4.69 1.23 -1.92
CA ASN A 19 -5.91 1.93 -1.51
C ASN A 19 -5.64 3.05 -0.49
N ILE A 20 -4.72 2.83 0.46
CA ILE A 20 -4.34 3.85 1.45
C ILE A 20 -3.69 5.05 0.75
N ILE A 21 -2.79 4.81 -0.21
CA ILE A 21 -2.09 5.87 -0.93
C ILE A 21 -3.03 6.60 -1.89
N ASP A 22 -3.93 5.88 -2.55
CA ASP A 22 -4.99 6.46 -3.39
C ASP A 22 -5.91 7.37 -2.58
N GLU A 23 -6.45 6.90 -1.45
CA GLU A 23 -7.31 7.71 -0.57
C GLU A 23 -6.60 8.98 -0.09
N MET A 24 -5.34 8.86 0.35
CA MET A 24 -4.54 10.01 0.75
C MET A 24 -4.33 11.00 -0.41
N THR A 25 -4.11 10.50 -1.62
CA THR A 25 -3.91 11.34 -2.81
C THR A 25 -5.21 12.07 -3.17
N MET A 26 -6.36 11.37 -3.15
CA MET A 26 -7.68 11.95 -3.41
C MET A 26 -8.07 13.01 -2.37
N ASP A 27 -7.72 12.78 -1.10
CA ASP A 27 -7.94 13.73 0.00
C ASP A 27 -6.98 14.94 -0.04
N GLY A 28 -6.03 14.95 -0.98
CA GLY A 28 -5.07 16.04 -1.15
C GLY A 28 -3.99 16.06 -0.05
N ALA A 29 -3.65 14.89 0.51
CA ALA A 29 -2.55 14.77 1.44
C ALA A 29 -1.25 15.30 0.84
N SER A 30 -0.37 15.85 1.68
CA SER A 30 0.90 16.36 1.19
C SER A 30 1.80 15.21 0.73
N GLN A 31 2.72 15.51 -0.19
CA GLN A 31 3.70 14.51 -0.64
C GLN A 31 4.54 13.97 0.53
N ALA A 32 4.78 14.78 1.56
CA ALA A 32 5.50 14.35 2.76
C ALA A 32 4.71 13.30 3.56
N ASP A 33 3.40 13.51 3.72
CA ASP A 33 2.51 12.57 4.39
C ASP A 33 2.38 11.26 3.60
N ILE A 34 2.22 11.36 2.27
CA ILE A 34 2.20 10.20 1.37
C ILE A 34 3.50 9.40 1.50
N ASN A 35 4.66 10.08 1.51
CA ASN A 35 5.95 9.41 1.65
C ASN A 35 6.12 8.72 3.02
N ASN A 36 5.65 9.35 4.10
CA ASN A 36 5.65 8.74 5.44
C ASN A 36 4.74 7.51 5.49
N GLN A 37 3.57 7.56 4.83
CA GLN A 37 2.66 6.44 4.77
C GLN A 37 3.24 5.30 3.92
N LYS A 38 3.90 5.57 2.79
CA LYS A 38 4.59 4.56 1.98
C LYS A 38 5.64 3.78 2.78
N GLN A 39 6.43 4.46 3.60
CA GLN A 39 7.39 3.80 4.50
C GLN A 39 6.70 2.93 5.55
N THR A 40 5.56 3.38 6.07
CA THR A 40 4.75 2.65 7.04
C THR A 40 4.14 1.40 6.39
N ASN A 41 3.57 1.52 5.20
CA ASN A 41 3.03 0.41 4.42
C ASN A 41 4.13 -0.62 4.12
N LYS A 42 5.33 -0.19 3.69
CA LYS A 42 6.45 -1.13 3.46
C LYS A 42 6.81 -1.93 4.70
N LYS A 43 6.82 -1.28 5.87
CA LYS A 43 7.16 -1.92 7.14
C LYS A 43 6.11 -2.92 7.62
N HIS A 44 4.82 -2.62 7.40
CA HIS A 44 3.72 -3.40 7.98
C HIS A 44 3.04 -4.35 6.99
N LEU A 45 3.02 -4.01 5.71
CA LEU A 45 2.37 -4.72 4.62
C LEU A 45 3.40 -5.34 3.64
N GLY A 46 4.64 -4.85 3.62
CA GLY A 46 5.67 -5.29 2.68
C GLY A 46 5.63 -4.55 1.34
N HIS A 47 4.63 -3.69 1.13
CA HIS A 47 4.37 -2.94 -0.08
C HIS A 47 4.26 -1.46 0.26
N GLU A 48 4.80 -0.58 -0.57
CA GLU A 48 4.73 0.88 -0.33
C GLU A 48 3.35 1.44 -0.66
N GLY A 49 2.71 0.88 -1.69
CA GLY A 49 1.49 1.42 -2.29
C GLY A 49 1.82 2.39 -3.43
N GLU A 50 1.11 2.26 -4.54
CA GLU A 50 1.14 3.19 -5.67
C GLU A 50 -0.16 4.00 -5.72
N ALA A 51 -0.04 5.25 -6.21
CA ALA A 51 -1.21 6.07 -6.48
C ALA A 51 -1.52 5.91 -7.97
N ASP A 52 -2.71 5.45 -8.32
CA ASP A 52 -3.17 5.46 -9.71
C ASP A 52 -3.69 6.88 -10.03
N ILE A 53 -2.79 7.76 -10.47
CA ILE A 53 -3.06 9.16 -10.87
C ILE A 53 -3.19 9.27 -12.39
#